data_AF-A0A496BDA4-F1
#
_entry.id   AF-A0A496BDA4-F1
#
_cell.length_a   1.000
_cell.length_b   1.000
_cell.length_c   1.000
_cell.angle_alpha   90.00
_cell.angle_beta   90.00
_cell.angle_gamma   90.00
#
_symmetry.space_group_name_H-M   'P 1'
#
loop_
_entity.id
_entity.type
_entity.pdbx_description
1 polymer ?
#
loop_
_entity_poly.entity_id
_entity_poly.type
_entity_poly.pdbx_seq_one_letter_code
_entity_poly.pdbx_strand_id
1 'polypeptide(L)'
;MTKICDELAEIIDTQTLSPYNISKIDNISKIDVEASKMKPSKKQMLSQEYVERCRHPEIQALRPDSENPRDLWIPTAEQLQELLTRKLPYPDRSALRRTADGWEYETYFQEWAADYGTYIDTHRQFLGKDAQSVLLQALMAFLGIGERWMV
;
A
#
# COMPACT_ATOMS: atom_id res chain seq x y z
N MET A 1 -58.35 14.84 30.11
CA MET A 1 -56.88 14.65 30.17
C MET A 1 -56.22 15.97 29.79
N THR A 2 -55.85 16.72 30.83
CA THR A 2 -54.81 17.79 30.94
C THR A 2 -53.65 17.65 29.94
N LYS A 3 -52.97 18.67 29.39
CA LYS A 3 -52.89 20.15 29.49
C LYS A 3 -52.04 20.62 28.25
N ILE A 4 -52.46 21.65 27.49
CA ILE A 4 -51.88 23.04 27.44
C ILE A 4 -50.39 23.06 27.04
N CYS A 5 -49.99 23.41 25.81
CA CYS A 5 -49.80 24.76 25.20
C CYS A 5 -48.76 25.67 25.90
N ASP A 6 -47.97 26.37 25.07
CA ASP A 6 -47.19 27.60 25.32
C ASP A 6 -45.80 27.45 25.99
N GLU A 7 -44.74 28.22 25.72
CA GLU A 7 -44.34 29.28 24.76
C GLU A 7 -42.84 29.59 25.14
N LEU A 8 -41.91 29.70 24.18
CA LEU A 8 -41.21 30.92 23.71
C LEU A 8 -40.10 31.58 24.58
N ALA A 9 -39.08 32.02 23.83
CA ALA A 9 -38.17 33.17 24.04
C ALA A 9 -37.06 33.04 25.10
N GLU A 10 -35.78 33.06 24.72
CA GLU A 10 -34.96 34.25 24.35
C GLU A 10 -34.84 35.30 25.47
N ILE A 11 -33.58 35.70 25.76
CA ILE A 11 -33.04 36.96 26.35
C ILE A 11 -31.70 36.58 27.03
N ILE A 12 -30.53 36.76 26.40
CA ILE A 12 -29.74 38.00 26.20
C ILE A 12 -28.72 38.25 27.33
N ASP A 13 -27.45 38.24 26.90
CA ASP A 13 -26.30 39.08 27.23
C ASP A 13 -25.69 39.27 28.63
N THR A 14 -24.35 39.23 28.56
CA THR A 14 -23.36 40.09 29.22
C THR A 14 -23.23 40.06 30.74
N GLN A 15 -22.05 39.61 31.19
CA GLN A 15 -21.14 40.55 31.86
C GLN A 15 -19.68 40.07 31.85
N THR A 16 -18.84 41.04 31.51
CA THR A 16 -17.40 41.08 31.30
C THR A 16 -16.59 41.32 32.59
N LEU A 17 -15.31 40.89 32.55
CA LEU A 17 -14.12 41.40 33.28
C LEU A 17 -14.07 41.16 34.82
N SER A 18 -12.98 40.67 35.42
CA SER A 18 -11.67 41.33 35.52
C SER A 18 -10.62 40.42 36.23
N PRO A 19 -9.30 40.68 36.12
CA PRO A 19 -8.19 39.76 36.46
C PRO A 19 -7.54 40.07 37.82
N TYR A 20 -7.08 39.03 38.54
CA TYR A 20 -6.13 39.20 39.64
C TYR A 20 -5.04 38.12 39.65
N ASN A 21 -3.81 38.63 39.70
CA ASN A 21 -2.50 37.98 39.89
C ASN A 21 -2.43 37.01 41.09
N ILE A 22 -1.50 36.05 41.03
CA ILE A 22 -0.33 35.95 41.94
C ILE A 22 0.70 34.94 41.39
N SER A 23 1.92 35.46 41.27
CA SER A 23 3.28 34.95 41.06
C SER A 23 3.68 33.49 41.35
N LYS A 24 4.63 33.02 40.51
CA LYS A 24 5.88 32.26 40.78
C LYS A 24 5.85 31.13 41.83
N ILE A 25 6.06 29.91 41.34
CA ILE A 25 6.89 28.91 42.03
C ILE A 25 7.84 28.30 40.98
N ASP A 26 9.14 28.55 41.17
CA ASP A 26 10.24 27.93 40.45
C ASP A 26 10.49 26.49 40.97
N ASN A 27 11.09 25.66 40.09
CA ASN A 27 11.82 24.42 40.38
C ASN A 27 11.07 23.17 40.86
N ILE A 28 10.80 22.26 39.92
CA ILE A 28 11.12 20.83 40.11
C ILE A 28 11.85 20.33 38.86
N SER A 29 13.17 20.28 38.96
CA SER A 29 14.04 19.47 38.11
C SER A 29 13.86 17.98 38.43
N LYS A 30 13.94 17.15 37.38
CA LYS A 30 14.11 15.67 37.39
C LYS A 30 12.87 14.83 37.66
N ILE A 31 12.21 14.42 36.57
CA ILE A 31 11.77 13.03 36.41
C ILE A 31 12.28 12.58 35.04
N ASP A 32 13.45 11.95 35.05
CA ASP A 32 13.88 11.05 34.00
C ASP A 32 13.07 9.74 34.08
N VAL A 33 13.04 9.04 32.95
CA VAL A 33 12.88 7.58 32.80
C VAL A 33 11.48 7.04 32.48
N GLU A 34 11.33 6.73 31.19
CA GLU A 34 10.65 5.57 30.59
C GLU A 34 9.14 5.36 30.77
N ALA A 35 8.39 5.62 29.69
CA ALA A 35 7.48 4.69 29.01
C ALA A 35 6.58 5.55 28.10
N SER A 36 6.76 5.57 26.79
CA SER A 36 6.42 4.42 25.98
C SER A 36 7.22 4.51 24.69
N LYS A 37 8.21 3.61 24.57
CA LYS A 37 8.67 3.11 23.28
C LYS A 37 7.46 2.49 22.60
N MET A 38 6.67 3.29 21.89
CA MET A 38 5.81 2.77 20.85
C MET A 38 6.75 2.35 19.73
N LYS A 39 7.31 1.15 19.90
CA LYS A 39 8.00 0.45 18.82
C LYS A 39 7.06 0.54 17.62
N PRO A 40 7.48 1.05 16.45
CA PRO A 40 6.69 0.86 15.26
C PRO A 40 6.44 -0.65 15.18
N SER A 41 5.15 -1.03 15.26
CA SER A 41 4.71 -2.37 14.90
C SER A 41 5.44 -2.72 13.61
N LYS A 42 6.04 -3.91 13.51
CA LYS A 42 6.76 -4.40 12.33
C LYS A 42 5.79 -4.57 11.14
N LYS A 43 5.10 -3.51 10.73
CA LYS A 43 4.68 -3.33 9.35
C LYS A 43 5.99 -3.08 8.61
N GLN A 44 6.38 -4.04 7.77
CA GLN A 44 7.44 -3.82 6.80
C GLN A 44 7.17 -2.48 6.12
N MET A 45 8.07 -1.52 6.33
CA MET A 45 7.97 -0.24 5.66
C MET A 45 8.27 -0.52 4.20
N LEU A 46 7.23 -0.57 3.37
CA LEU A 46 7.36 -0.78 1.93
C LEU A 46 8.32 0.29 1.39
N SER A 47 9.20 -0.09 0.46
CA SER A 47 10.10 0.88 -0.16
C SER A 47 9.27 1.93 -0.89
N GLN A 48 9.74 3.18 -0.89
CA GLN A 48 9.08 4.25 -1.66
C GLN A 48 8.95 3.84 -3.13
N GLU A 49 9.99 3.18 -3.66
CA GLU A 49 10.02 2.66 -5.03
C GLU A 49 8.87 1.67 -5.31
N TYR A 50 8.58 0.76 -4.38
CA TYR A 50 7.46 -0.18 -4.52
C TYR A 50 6.13 0.57 -4.61
N VAL A 51 5.91 1.54 -3.72
CA VAL A 51 4.69 2.34 -3.69
C VAL A 51 4.53 3.16 -4.97
N GLU A 52 5.61 3.76 -5.47
CA GLU A 52 5.58 4.51 -6.74
C GLU A 52 5.23 3.60 -7.92
N ARG A 53 5.82 2.40 -8.01
CA ARG A 53 5.48 1.43 -9.07
C ARG A 53 4.01 1.01 -9.00
N CYS A 54 3.46 0.82 -7.79
CA CYS A 54 2.05 0.50 -7.62
C CYS A 54 1.11 1.57 -8.20
N ARG A 55 1.51 2.84 -8.24
CA ARG A 55 0.68 3.93 -8.79
C ARG A 55 0.46 3.84 -10.30
N HIS A 56 1.12 2.93 -11.01
CA HIS A 56 0.93 2.78 -12.45
C HIS A 56 -0.55 2.51 -12.79
N PRO A 57 -1.15 3.19 -13.78
CA PRO A 57 -2.58 3.06 -14.10
C PRO A 57 -3.03 1.62 -14.35
N GLU A 58 -2.22 0.86 -15.09
CA GLU A 58 -2.51 -0.55 -15.39
C GLU A 58 -2.47 -1.46 -14.15
N ILE A 59 -1.62 -1.14 -13.16
CA ILE A 59 -1.65 -1.85 -11.87
C ILE A 59 -2.91 -1.44 -11.12
N GLN A 60 -3.23 -0.15 -11.04
CA GLN A 60 -4.44 0.32 -10.36
C GLN A 60 -5.74 -0.21 -10.97
N ALA A 61 -5.75 -0.52 -12.28
CA ALA A 61 -6.87 -1.16 -12.97
C ALA A 61 -7.11 -2.62 -12.55
N LEU A 62 -6.13 -3.28 -11.93
CA LEU A 62 -6.26 -4.65 -11.41
C LEU A 62 -6.77 -4.70 -9.96
N ARG A 63 -7.16 -3.56 -9.41
CA ARG A 63 -7.70 -3.46 -8.05
C ARG A 63 -8.92 -4.39 -7.87
N PRO A 64 -8.95 -5.21 -6.80
CA PRO A 64 -10.13 -5.98 -6.44
C PRO A 64 -11.32 -5.09 -6.06
N ASP A 65 -12.53 -5.51 -6.39
CA ASP A 65 -13.77 -4.79 -6.04
C ASP A 65 -13.99 -4.63 -4.53
N SER A 66 -13.34 -5.48 -3.72
CA SER A 66 -13.37 -5.40 -2.25
C SER A 66 -12.56 -4.22 -1.68
N GLU A 67 -11.66 -3.62 -2.47
CA GLU A 67 -10.81 -2.52 -2.04
C GLU A 67 -11.50 -1.17 -2.28
N ASN A 68 -11.23 -0.18 -1.42
CA ASN A 68 -11.83 1.15 -1.56
C ASN A 68 -11.36 1.82 -2.86
N PRO A 69 -12.27 2.26 -3.77
CA PRO A 69 -11.91 2.89 -5.05
C PRO A 69 -11.21 4.26 -4.89
N ARG A 70 -11.31 4.90 -3.71
CA ARG A 70 -10.71 6.22 -3.47
C ARG A 70 -9.26 6.17 -3.00
N ASP A 71 -8.82 5.03 -2.48
CA ASP A 71 -7.48 4.88 -1.93
C ASP A 71 -6.50 4.40 -3.01
N LEU A 72 -5.20 4.60 -2.79
CA LEU A 72 -4.19 3.95 -3.62
C LEU A 72 -4.17 2.46 -3.28
N TRP A 73 -4.37 1.60 -4.27
CA TRP A 73 -4.28 0.17 -4.05
C TRP A 73 -2.82 -0.27 -4.05
N ILE A 74 -2.36 -0.84 -2.94
CA ILE A 74 -1.00 -1.33 -2.76
C ILE A 74 -1.11 -2.84 -2.49
N PRO A 75 -0.86 -3.70 -3.50
CA PRO A 75 -1.14 -5.11 -3.37
C PRO A 75 -0.20 -5.82 -2.38
N THR A 76 -0.71 -6.86 -1.72
CA THR A 76 0.12 -7.78 -0.93
C THR A 76 0.82 -8.82 -1.83
N ALA A 77 1.77 -9.58 -1.28
CA ALA A 77 2.42 -10.66 -2.03
C ALA A 77 1.40 -11.72 -2.49
N GLU A 78 0.43 -12.04 -1.64
CA GLU A 78 -0.63 -13.01 -1.93
C GLU A 78 -1.54 -12.52 -3.05
N GLN A 79 -1.94 -11.24 -3.00
CA GLN A 79 -2.75 -10.63 -4.07
C GLN A 79 -2.00 -10.61 -5.41
N LEU A 80 -0.69 -10.30 -5.39
CA LEU A 80 0.13 -10.34 -6.61
C LEU A 80 0.28 -11.77 -7.15
N GLN A 81 0.58 -12.73 -6.27
CA GLN A 81 0.71 -14.14 -6.65
C GLN A 81 -0.59 -14.66 -7.26
N GLU A 82 -1.74 -14.34 -6.64
CA GLU A 82 -3.05 -14.72 -7.15
C GLU A 82 -3.34 -14.10 -8.53
N LEU A 83 -3.02 -12.82 -8.72
CA LEU A 83 -3.17 -12.16 -10.02
C LEU A 83 -2.31 -12.82 -11.10
N LEU A 84 -1.05 -13.09 -10.80
CA LEU A 84 -0.15 -13.79 -11.72
C LEU A 84 -0.68 -15.19 -12.04
N THR A 85 -1.09 -15.97 -11.03
CA THR A 85 -1.67 -17.31 -11.25
C THR A 85 -2.92 -17.27 -12.12
N ARG A 86 -3.76 -16.22 -12.03
CA ARG A 86 -4.98 -16.09 -12.83
C ARG A 86 -4.73 -15.57 -14.26
N LYS A 87 -3.65 -14.82 -14.48
CA LYS A 87 -3.43 -14.07 -15.72
C LYS A 87 -2.33 -14.65 -16.61
N LEU A 88 -1.34 -15.33 -16.02
CA LEU A 88 -0.26 -15.94 -16.79
C LEU A 88 -0.77 -17.08 -17.67
N PRO A 89 -0.15 -17.29 -18.85
CA PRO A 89 -0.50 -18.42 -19.73
C PRO A 89 -0.15 -19.78 -19.11
N TYR A 90 0.94 -19.85 -18.33
CA TYR A 90 1.46 -21.08 -17.73
C TYR A 90 1.73 -20.89 -16.22
N PRO A 91 0.68 -20.72 -15.40
CA PRO A 91 0.84 -20.45 -13.98
C PRO A 91 1.44 -21.64 -13.21
N ASP A 92 1.23 -22.86 -13.69
CA ASP A 92 1.80 -24.12 -13.19
C ASP A 92 3.31 -24.22 -13.39
N ARG A 93 3.85 -23.47 -14.35
CA ARG A 93 5.30 -23.37 -14.62
C ARG A 93 5.96 -22.18 -13.91
N SER A 94 5.24 -21.53 -13.01
CA SER A 94 5.72 -20.36 -12.30
C SER A 94 5.99 -20.68 -10.84
N ALA A 95 7.11 -20.20 -10.31
CA ALA A 95 7.52 -20.53 -8.95
C ALA A 95 8.16 -19.33 -8.26
N LEU A 96 7.64 -18.98 -7.08
CA LEU A 96 8.28 -18.06 -6.15
C LEU A 96 9.09 -18.86 -5.13
N ARG A 97 10.38 -18.53 -4.99
CA ARG A 97 11.27 -19.19 -4.02
C ARG A 97 12.16 -18.19 -3.30
N ARG A 98 12.54 -18.56 -2.07
CA ARG A 98 13.54 -17.83 -1.29
C ARG A 98 14.92 -18.37 -1.61
N THR A 99 15.86 -17.48 -1.92
CA THR A 99 17.26 -17.80 -2.23
C THR A 99 18.19 -17.29 -1.12
N ALA A 100 19.50 -17.53 -1.26
CA ALA A 100 20.48 -17.01 -0.31
C ALA A 100 20.53 -15.46 -0.32
N ASP A 101 20.30 -14.86 -1.49
CA ASP A 101 20.44 -13.41 -1.71
C ASP A 101 19.09 -12.65 -1.65
N GLY A 102 17.97 -13.36 -1.52
CA GLY A 102 16.65 -12.76 -1.39
C GLY A 102 15.54 -13.66 -1.89
N TRP A 103 14.82 -13.17 -2.90
CA TRP A 103 13.67 -13.82 -3.52
C TRP A 103 13.85 -13.90 -5.02
N GLU A 104 13.32 -14.98 -5.58
CA GLU A 104 13.35 -15.25 -7.00
C GLU A 104 11.97 -15.72 -7.46
N TYR A 105 11.55 -15.21 -8.62
CA TYR A 105 10.35 -15.67 -9.30
C TYR A 105 10.69 -16.07 -10.73
N GLU A 106 10.35 -17.31 -11.08
CA GLU A 106 10.49 -17.84 -12.43
C GLU A 106 9.12 -18.02 -13.07
N THR A 107 9.01 -17.72 -14.35
CA THR A 107 7.76 -17.86 -15.12
C THR A 107 8.04 -17.95 -16.62
N TYR A 108 6.98 -18.16 -17.40
CA TYR A 108 6.99 -18.18 -18.86
C TYR A 108 5.96 -17.20 -19.40
N PHE A 109 6.37 -16.35 -20.34
CA PHE A 109 5.47 -15.46 -21.07
C PHE A 109 5.32 -15.93 -22.52
N GLN A 110 4.17 -15.62 -23.10
CA GLN A 110 3.96 -15.77 -24.53
C GLN A 110 4.18 -14.42 -25.20
N GLU A 111 5.28 -14.28 -25.96
CA GLU A 111 5.73 -13.01 -26.50
C GLU A 111 5.77 -13.06 -28.03
N TRP A 112 5.37 -11.97 -28.69
CA TRP A 112 5.39 -11.90 -30.14
C TRP A 112 6.83 -11.69 -30.63
N ALA A 113 7.35 -12.66 -31.39
CA ALA A 113 8.66 -12.55 -32.03
C ALA A 113 8.47 -12.14 -33.49
N ALA A 114 8.86 -10.91 -33.81
CA ALA A 114 8.69 -10.34 -35.15
C ALA A 114 9.45 -11.14 -36.23
N ASP A 115 10.64 -11.66 -35.90
CA ASP A 115 11.49 -12.43 -36.80
C ASP A 115 10.82 -13.73 -37.29
N TYR A 116 9.96 -14.32 -36.47
CA TYR A 116 9.27 -15.57 -36.78
C TYR A 116 7.81 -15.36 -37.16
N GLY A 117 7.29 -14.13 -37.04
CA GLY A 117 5.87 -13.81 -37.27
C GLY A 117 4.92 -14.64 -36.42
N THR A 118 5.34 -15.03 -35.20
CA THR A 118 4.55 -15.86 -34.29
C THR A 118 4.88 -15.54 -32.84
N TYR A 119 4.01 -15.98 -31.93
CA TYR A 119 4.29 -16.01 -30.51
C TYR A 119 5.25 -17.15 -30.14
N ILE A 120 6.18 -16.87 -29.24
CA ILE A 120 7.09 -17.83 -28.64
C ILE A 120 6.98 -17.81 -27.12
N ASP A 121 7.28 -18.94 -26.48
CA ASP A 121 7.36 -19.03 -25.02
C ASP A 121 8.74 -18.56 -24.55
N THR A 122 8.77 -17.48 -23.78
CA THR A 122 10.01 -16.93 -23.20
C THR A 122 10.06 -17.23 -21.71
N HIS A 123 11.09 -17.95 -21.26
CA HIS A 123 11.39 -18.10 -19.84
C HIS A 123 11.91 -16.79 -19.26
N ARG A 124 11.40 -16.38 -18.09
CA ARG A 124 11.86 -15.19 -17.37
C ARG A 124 12.10 -15.48 -15.90
N GLN A 125 13.14 -14.83 -15.38
CA GLN A 125 13.54 -14.88 -13.98
C GLN A 125 13.61 -13.45 -13.43
N PHE A 126 13.04 -13.24 -12.25
CA PHE A 126 13.03 -11.97 -11.54
C PHE A 126 13.68 -12.16 -10.18
N LEU A 127 14.54 -11.22 -9.78
CA LEU A 127 15.31 -11.26 -8.54
C LEU A 127 15.05 -10.00 -7.70
N GLY A 128 15.06 -10.14 -6.37
CA GLY A 128 14.85 -9.01 -5.48
C GLY A 128 15.00 -9.35 -4.00
N LYS A 129 14.97 -8.30 -3.15
CA LYS A 129 15.17 -8.45 -1.70
C LYS A 129 13.95 -8.98 -0.97
N ASP A 130 12.76 -8.78 -1.53
CA ASP A 130 11.48 -9.16 -0.96
C ASP A 130 10.53 -9.71 -2.03
N ALA A 131 9.61 -10.59 -1.60
CA ALA A 131 8.68 -11.26 -2.49
C ALA A 131 7.75 -10.29 -3.24
N GLN A 132 7.28 -9.23 -2.57
CA GLN A 132 6.33 -8.28 -3.15
C GLN A 132 6.95 -7.56 -4.34
N SER A 133 8.18 -7.05 -4.18
CA SER A 133 8.90 -6.38 -5.24
C SER A 133 9.15 -7.29 -6.45
N VAL A 134 9.49 -8.56 -6.22
CA VAL A 134 9.75 -9.53 -7.30
C VAL A 134 8.46 -9.88 -8.05
N LEU A 135 7.37 -10.14 -7.33
CA LEU A 135 6.07 -10.42 -7.94
C LEU A 135 5.51 -9.19 -8.67
N LEU A 136 5.73 -7.99 -8.14
CA LEU A 136 5.34 -6.74 -8.81
C LEU A 136 6.13 -6.55 -10.11
N GLN A 137 7.43 -6.85 -10.13
CA GLN A 137 8.24 -6.82 -11.36
C GLN A 137 7.69 -7.79 -12.41
N ALA A 138 7.36 -9.02 -12.00
CA ALA A 138 6.77 -10.01 -12.90
C ALA A 138 5.41 -9.55 -13.46
N LEU A 139 4.56 -8.96 -12.61
CA LEU A 139 3.27 -8.40 -13.03
C LEU A 139 3.46 -7.22 -14.00
N MET A 140 4.40 -6.32 -13.71
CA MET A 140 4.71 -5.20 -14.61
C MET A 140 5.19 -5.71 -15.98
N ALA A 141 6.08 -6.70 -16.00
CA ALA A 141 6.54 -7.32 -17.24
C ALA A 141 5.40 -7.97 -18.02
N PHE A 142 4.51 -8.70 -17.33
CA PHE A 142 3.31 -9.29 -17.93
C PHE A 142 2.40 -8.25 -18.59
N LEU A 143 2.22 -7.11 -17.93
CA LEU A 143 1.41 -6.00 -18.43
C LEU A 143 2.13 -5.18 -19.53
N GLY A 144 3.42 -5.44 -19.77
CA GLY A 144 4.24 -4.64 -20.69
C GLY A 144 4.59 -3.25 -20.16
N ILE A 145 4.54 -3.07 -18.83
CA ILE A 145 4.90 -1.83 -18.13
C ILE A 145 6.41 -1.79 -17.92
N GLY A 146 7.04 -0.72 -18.40
CA GLY A 146 8.49 -0.54 -18.37
C GLY A 146 9.10 -0.77 -19.74
N GLU A 147 10.35 -1.22 -19.79
CA GLU A 147 11.00 -1.50 -21.06
C GLU A 147 10.27 -2.65 -21.76
N ARG A 148 9.66 -2.36 -22.91
CA ARG A 148 9.21 -3.38 -23.86
C ARG A 148 10.45 -4.11 -24.35
N TRP A 149 10.65 -5.32 -23.87
CA TRP A 149 11.73 -6.17 -24.33
C TRP A 149 11.32 -6.75 -25.68
N MET A 150 11.71 -6.09 -26.77
CA MET A 150 11.72 -6.76 -28.07
C MET A 150 12.70 -7.92 -27.96
N VAL A 151 12.19 -9.14 -28.16
CA VAL A 151 12.99 -10.36 -28.34
C VAL A 151 13.50 -10.40 -29.77
#